data_AF-A0A2A7HPH9-F1
#
_entry.id   AF-A0A2A7HPH9-F1
#
_cell.length_a   1.000
_cell.length_b   1.000
_cell.length_c   1.000
_cell.angle_alpha   90.00
_cell.angle_beta   90.00
_cell.angle_gamma   90.00
#
_symmetry.space_group_name_H-M   'P 1'
#
loop_
_entity.id
_entity.type
_entity.pdbx_description
1 polymer ?
#
loop_
_entity_poly.entity_id
_entity_poly.type
_entity_poly.pdbx_seq_one_letter_code
_entity_poly.pdbx_strand_id
1 'polypeptide(L)'
;DSKGNTIDFYLSKARNHKAAKRFFKKALQSFHISESCVMTVDRNPAYPIAVEELRKEKKMPLGIQLRQVKYLNNIVEQDHRFIKKRVRSMLGLKSFRTATSIISG
;
A
#
# COMPACT_ATOMS: atom_id res chain seq x y z
N ASP A 1 8.36 5.97 -2.14
CA ASP A 1 9.04 5.72 -3.43
C ASP A 1 10.31 4.94 -3.13
N SER A 2 11.18 4.73 -4.11
CA SER A 2 12.48 4.07 -3.90
C SER A 2 13.44 4.86 -3.01
N LYS A 3 13.15 6.14 -2.71
CA LYS A 3 13.93 7.03 -1.84
C LYS A 3 13.38 7.10 -0.41
N GLY A 4 12.33 6.32 -0.09
CA GLY A 4 11.72 6.29 1.23
C GLY A 4 10.63 7.34 1.45
N ASN A 5 10.21 8.09 0.43
CA ASN A 5 9.11 9.04 0.58
C ASN A 5 7.77 8.30 0.63
N THR A 6 6.88 8.63 1.56
CA THR A 6 5.52 8.07 1.54
C THR A 6 4.77 8.58 0.32
N ILE A 7 4.19 7.67 -0.47
CA ILE A 7 3.35 8.03 -1.63
C ILE A 7 1.91 8.32 -1.17
N ASP A 8 1.33 7.39 -0.42
CA ASP A 8 -0.03 7.50 0.10
C ASP A 8 -0.27 6.49 1.22
N PHE A 9 -1.30 6.71 2.02
CA PHE A 9 -1.80 5.78 3.02
C PHE A 9 -3.25 5.39 2.75
N TYR A 10 -3.58 4.14 3.04
CA TYR A 10 -4.95 3.66 2.99
C TYR A 10 -5.26 2.74 4.16
N LEU A 11 -6.13 3.22 5.06
CA LEU A 11 -6.65 2.45 6.17
C LEU A 11 -7.89 1.67 5.73
N SER A 12 -7.87 0.36 5.93
CA SER A 12 -9.00 -0.54 5.66
C SER A 12 -9.29 -1.41 6.87
N LYS A 13 -10.57 -1.71 7.10
CA LYS A 13 -11.00 -2.69 8.13
C LYS A 13 -10.60 -4.12 7.78
N ALA A 14 -10.48 -4.43 6.48
CA ALA A 14 -10.17 -5.75 5.98
C ALA A 14 -9.02 -5.70 4.96
N ARG A 15 -8.15 -6.71 5.02
CA ARG A 15 -7.02 -6.86 4.09
C ARG A 15 -7.44 -7.70 2.88
N ASN A 16 -8.33 -7.17 2.05
CA ASN A 16 -8.92 -7.85 0.89
C ASN A 16 -8.53 -7.20 -0.45
N HIS A 17 -8.83 -7.87 -1.57
CA HIS A 17 -8.50 -7.38 -2.92
C HIS A 17 -9.21 -6.06 -3.25
N LYS A 18 -10.44 -5.84 -2.76
CA LYS A 18 -11.17 -4.57 -2.96
C LYS A 18 -10.43 -3.38 -2.34
N ALA A 19 -9.93 -3.55 -1.11
CA ALA A 19 -9.13 -2.54 -0.43
C ALA A 19 -7.81 -2.28 -1.16
N ALA A 20 -7.11 -3.34 -1.58
CA ALA A 20 -5.87 -3.23 -2.34
C ALA A 20 -6.07 -2.49 -3.67
N LYS A 21 -7.13 -2.84 -4.42
CA LYS A 21 -7.50 -2.19 -5.68
C LYS A 21 -7.77 -0.71 -5.50
N ARG A 22 -8.52 -0.32 -4.46
CA ARG A 22 -8.80 1.08 -4.16
C ARG A 22 -7.53 1.85 -3.82
N PHE A 23 -6.64 1.26 -3.02
CA PHE A 23 -5.35 1.86 -2.71
C PHE A 23 -4.50 2.06 -3.96
N PHE A 24 -4.33 1.02 -4.78
CA PHE A 24 -3.56 1.14 -6.03
C PHE A 24 -4.16 2.19 -6.96
N LYS A 25 -5.48 2.21 -7.16
CA LYS A 25 -6.13 3.24 -7.98
C LYS A 25 -5.80 4.65 -7.48
N LYS A 26 -5.86 4.88 -6.16
CA LYS A 26 -5.55 6.18 -5.56
C LYS A 26 -4.07 6.55 -5.73
N ALA A 27 -3.17 5.61 -5.43
CA ALA A 27 -1.72 5.81 -5.55
C ALA A 27 -1.27 6.01 -7.00
N LEU A 28 -1.92 5.37 -7.97
CA LEU A 28 -1.64 5.55 -9.39
C LEU A 28 -2.16 6.89 -9.92
N GLN A 29 -3.20 7.46 -9.31
CA GLN A 29 -3.75 8.77 -9.68
C GLN A 29 -2.93 9.93 -9.10
N SER A 30 -2.42 9.78 -7.88
CA SER A 30 -1.66 10.84 -7.19
C SER A 30 -0.25 11.02 -7.74
N PHE A 31 0.28 10.03 -8.45
CA PHE A 31 1.66 10.00 -8.89
C PHE A 31 1.72 10.07 -10.42
N HIS A 32 2.58 10.93 -10.97
CA HIS A 32 2.90 10.93 -12.41
C HIS A 32 3.75 9.70 -12.73
N ILE A 33 3.13 8.53 -12.73
CA ILE A 33 3.82 7.26 -12.92
C ILE A 33 4.22 7.15 -14.38
N SER A 34 5.53 7.11 -14.62
CA SER A 34 6.11 6.74 -15.90
C SER A 34 5.61 5.36 -16.31
N GLU A 35 5.44 5.15 -17.61
CA GLU A 35 4.89 3.91 -18.19
C GLU A 35 5.63 2.65 -17.70
N SER A 36 6.90 2.75 -17.32
CA SER A 36 7.66 1.70 -16.63
C SER A 36 7.87 2.04 -15.15
N CYS A 37 7.23 1.26 -14.26
CA CYS A 37 7.43 1.36 -12.81
C CYS A 37 7.38 -0.04 -12.19
N VAL A 38 8.23 -0.29 -11.18
CA VAL A 38 8.26 -1.56 -10.45
C VAL A 38 7.60 -1.36 -9.10
N MET A 39 6.47 -2.02 -8.88
CA MET A 39 5.76 -2.04 -7.60
C MET A 39 6.20 -3.23 -6.78
N THR A 40 6.80 -2.97 -5.62
CA THR A 40 7.13 -4.02 -4.65
C THR A 40 5.96 -4.21 -3.70
N VAL A 41 5.48 -5.44 -3.56
CA VAL A 41 4.43 -5.80 -2.60
C VAL A 41 4.82 -7.04 -1.82
N ASP A 42 4.18 -7.22 -0.66
CA ASP A 42 4.25 -8.47 0.07
C ASP A 42 3.55 -9.62 -0.67
N ARG A 43 3.72 -10.85 -0.19
CA ARG A 43 3.17 -12.07 -0.83
C ARG A 43 1.66 -12.30 -0.54
N ASN A 44 0.89 -11.26 -0.23
CA ASN A 44 -0.54 -11.41 0.00
C ASN A 44 -1.29 -11.71 -1.32
N PRO A 45 -2.13 -12.77 -1.36
CA PRO A 45 -2.90 -13.14 -2.55
C PRO A 45 -3.89 -12.07 -3.04
N ALA A 46 -4.25 -11.10 -2.20
CA ALA A 46 -5.13 -10.00 -2.58
C ALA A 46 -4.51 -9.04 -3.62
N TYR A 47 -3.18 -8.89 -3.64
CA TYR A 47 -2.51 -7.92 -4.52
C TYR A 47 -2.52 -8.33 -6.00
N PRO A 48 -2.14 -9.57 -6.37
CA PRO A 48 -2.23 -10.01 -7.77
C PRO A 48 -3.65 -9.87 -8.35
N ILE A 49 -4.67 -10.24 -7.58
CA ILE A 49 -6.09 -10.12 -8.00
C ILE A 49 -6.45 -8.66 -8.27
N ALA A 50 -6.09 -7.76 -7.34
CA ALA A 50 -6.35 -6.33 -7.50
C ALA A 50 -5.63 -5.71 -8.72
N VAL A 51 -4.39 -6.13 -8.97
CA VAL A 51 -3.59 -5.69 -10.13
C VAL A 51 -4.23 -6.17 -11.43
N GLU A 52 -4.64 -7.43 -11.50
CA GLU A 52 -5.28 -8.00 -12.68
C GLU A 52 -6.60 -7.29 -13.01
N GLU A 53 -7.44 -7.02 -12.01
CA GLU A 53 -8.67 -6.23 -12.19
C GLU A 53 -8.38 -4.82 -12.72
N LEU A 54 -7.34 -4.14 -12.21
CA LEU A 54 -6.97 -2.80 -12.68
C LEU A 54 -6.46 -2.80 -14.12
N ARG A 55 -5.74 -3.86 -14.53
CA ARG A 55 -5.31 -4.06 -15.92
C ARG A 55 -6.51 -4.27 -16.83
N LYS A 56 -7.49 -5.10 -16.43
CA LYS A 56 -8.75 -5.30 -17.17
C LYS A 56 -9.53 -4.00 -17.34
N GLU A 57 -9.53 -3.14 -16.33
CA GLU A 57 -10.18 -1.82 -16.36
C GLU A 57 -9.38 -0.74 -17.13
N LYS A 58 -8.20 -1.06 -17.67
CA LYS A 58 -7.27 -0.09 -18.29
C LYS A 58 -6.89 1.09 -17.37
N LYS A 59 -6.92 0.88 -16.05
CA LYS A 59 -6.56 1.88 -15.02
C LYS A 59 -5.15 1.72 -14.49
N MET A 60 -4.39 0.78 -15.05
CA MET A 60 -2.99 0.56 -14.72
C MET A 60 -2.16 0.57 -16.02
N PRO A 61 -1.11 1.40 -16.11
CA PRO A 61 -0.19 1.40 -17.24
C PRO A 61 0.42 0.01 -17.49
N LEU A 62 0.61 -0.34 -18.76
CA LEU A 62 1.04 -1.68 -19.19
C LEU A 62 2.46 -2.04 -18.72
N GLY A 63 3.36 -1.07 -18.56
CA GLY A 63 4.73 -1.31 -18.12
C GLY A 63 4.91 -1.39 -16.60
N ILE A 64 3.83 -1.40 -15.81
CA ILE A 64 3.93 -1.62 -14.36
C ILE A 64 4.17 -3.10 -14.06
N GLN A 65 5.33 -3.39 -13.46
CA GLN A 65 5.73 -4.72 -13.03
C GLN A 65 5.49 -4.90 -11.54
N LEU A 66 4.89 -6.03 -11.16
CA LEU A 66 4.71 -6.42 -9.76
C LEU A 66 5.89 -7.30 -9.32
N ARG A 67 6.58 -6.91 -8.25
CA ARG A 67 7.71 -7.63 -7.68
C ARG A 67 7.40 -8.06 -6.25
N GLN A 68 7.61 -9.35 -5.95
CA GLN A 68 7.39 -9.91 -4.61
C GLN A 68 8.70 -10.48 -4.05
N VAL A 69 9.53 -9.61 -3.47
CA VAL A 69 10.84 -10.04 -2.94
C VAL A 69 10.96 -9.77 -1.45
N LYS A 70 11.27 -10.83 -0.71
CA LYS A 70 11.32 -10.85 0.77
C LYS A 70 12.22 -9.74 1.34
N TYR A 71 13.42 -9.55 0.79
CA TYR A 71 14.35 -8.55 1.32
C TYR A 71 13.84 -7.11 1.14
N LEU A 72 13.14 -6.80 0.03
CA LEU A 72 12.57 -5.47 -0.18
C LEU A 72 11.36 -5.23 0.73
N ASN A 73 10.59 -6.29 1.01
CA ASN A 73 9.50 -6.20 1.98
C ASN A 73 10.04 -5.87 3.38
N ASN A 74 11.24 -6.35 3.74
CA ASN A 74 11.84 -5.97 5.01
C ASN A 74 12.07 -4.46 5.11
N ILE A 75 12.46 -3.79 4.02
CA ILE A 75 12.66 -2.33 4.00
C ILE A 75 11.34 -1.60 4.25
N VAL A 76 10.26 -2.02 3.59
CA VAL A 76 8.90 -1.48 3.81
C VAL A 76 8.44 -1.73 5.25
N GLU A 77 8.66 -2.94 5.77
CA GLU A 77 8.31 -3.27 7.16
C GLU A 77 9.13 -2.50 8.20
N GLN A 78 10.36 -2.12 7.85
CA GLN A 78 11.22 -1.27 8.65
C GLN A 78 10.71 0.17 8.71
N ASP A 79 10.19 0.71 7.61
CA ASP A 79 9.60 2.05 7.54
C ASP A 79 8.39 2.17 8.50
N HIS A 80 7.61 1.09 8.62
CA HIS A 80 6.50 1.01 9.55
C HIS A 80 6.91 1.05 11.04
N ARG A 81 8.22 0.95 11.40
CA ARG A 81 8.65 0.85 12.81
C ARG A 81 8.28 2.06 13.63
N PHE A 82 8.34 3.26 13.07
CA PHE A 82 7.98 4.49 13.81
C PHE A 82 6.51 4.48 14.21
N ILE A 83 5.62 4.15 13.28
CA ILE A 83 4.17 4.07 13.52
C ILE A 83 3.87 2.93 14.49
N LYS A 84 4.43 1.74 14.28
CA LYS A 84 4.27 0.58 15.17
C LYS A 84 4.73 0.89 16.60
N LYS A 85 5.84 1.61 16.77
CA LYS A 85 6.36 2.02 18.09
C LYS A 85 5.37 2.92 18.83
N ARG A 86 4.82 3.94 18.14
CA ARG A 86 3.82 4.86 18.70
C ARG A 86 2.50 4.15 19.06
N VAL A 87 2.03 3.25 18.19
CA VAL A 87 0.80 2.50 18.43
C VAL A 87 0.96 1.48 19.57
N ARG A 88 2.16 0.91 19.75
CA ARG A 88 2.44 -0.06 20.81
C ARG A 88 2.32 0.54 22.21
N SER A 89 2.80 1.76 22.44
CA SER A 89 2.62 2.44 23.73
C SER A 89 1.16 2.77 24.05
N MET A 90 0.31 2.89 23.04
CA MET A 90 -1.13 3.13 23.18
C MET A 90 -1.95 1.84 23.38
N LEU A 91 -1.29 0.68 23.51
CA LEU A 91 -1.93 -0.65 23.56
C LEU A 91 -2.79 -0.95 22.31
N GLY A 92 -2.38 -0.43 21.15
CA GLY A 92 -3.10 -0.58 19.89
C GLY A 92 -4.22 0.45 19.70
N LEU A 93 -4.70 0.54 18.45
CA LEU A 93 -5.83 1.40 18.09
C LEU A 93 -7.14 0.70 18.46
N LYS A 94 -7.90 1.26 19.41
CA LYS A 94 -9.12 0.64 19.96
C LYS A 94 -10.35 0.78 19.06
N SER A 95 -10.37 1.76 18.16
CA SER A 95 -11.48 1.97 17.24
C SER A 95 -10.99 2.37 15.85
N PHE A 96 -11.76 2.02 14.82
CA PHE A 96 -11.47 2.43 13.46
C PHE A 96 -11.49 3.96 13.30
N ARG A 97 -12.38 4.65 14.01
CA ARG A 97 -12.47 6.12 14.01
C ARG A 97 -11.18 6.75 14.54
N THR A 98 -10.70 6.26 15.68
CA THR A 98 -9.43 6.71 16.28
C THR A 98 -8.25 6.42 15.36
N ALA A 99 -8.23 5.24 14.72
CA ALA A 99 -7.22 4.89 13.75
C ALA A 99 -7.20 5.85 12.55
N THR A 100 -8.37 6.19 12.01
CA THR A 100 -8.50 7.15 10.91
C THR A 100 -7.96 8.52 11.32
N SER A 101 -8.36 9.04 12.49
CA SER A 101 -7.89 10.35 12.97
C SER A 101 -6.38 10.41 13.20
N ILE A 102 -5.78 9.32 13.70
CA ILE A 102 -4.32 9.26 13.92
C ILE A 102 -3.55 9.19 12.60
N ILE A 103 -4.10 8.53 11.58
CA ILE A 103 -3.45 8.36 10.26
C ILE A 103 -3.67 9.59 9.37
N SER A 104 -4.77 10.32 9.52
CA SER A 104 -5.02 11.55 8.75
C SER A 104 -4.08 12.70 9.13
N GLY A 105 -3.46 12.64 10.31
CA GLY A 105 -2.77 13.78 10.91
C GLY A 105 -3.76 14.66 11.65
#